data_AF-A0A976JQL3-F1
#
_entry.id   AF-A0A976JQL3-F1
#
_cell.length_a   1.000
_cell.length_b   1.000
_cell.length_c   1.000
_cell.angle_alpha   90.00
_cell.angle_beta   90.00
_cell.angle_gamma   90.00
#
_symmetry.space_group_name_H-M   'P 1'
#
loop_
_entity.id
_entity.type
_entity.pdbx_description
1 polymer ?
#
loop_
_entity_poly.entity_id
_entity_poly.type
_entity_poly.pdbx_seq_one_letter_code
_entity_poly.pdbx_strand_id
1 'polypeptide(L)'
;MSKQSDNPKDSEEVSALEGLSVFLDGWKELSTSALKYAAEKTRDQAAKTIMQTPEQMERMGKAGRSLRDLREVAGLTINELAHAIDLKDPDLLKAVEEGKAALPLEIILRLASLYSRNDPLPFIVKYVRTYSPRVSELLEKIGIDRLVITAEREVQLLKIYRNRDAARKLSDEGFSKVLAFTDQAFEMALHFAQEQEKQPEVQEQPEPPTEDN
;
A
#
# COMPACT_ATOMS: atom_id res chain seq x y z
N MET A 1 -38.28 23.50 13.82
CA MET A 1 -37.51 22.38 14.41
C MET A 1 -37.68 21.21 13.48
N SER A 2 -36.70 20.58 12.84
CA SER A 2 -35.27 20.80 12.67
C SER A 2 -34.95 20.21 11.29
N LYS A 3 -34.10 20.88 10.50
CA LYS A 3 -33.55 20.31 9.26
C LYS A 3 -32.45 19.32 9.68
N GLN A 4 -32.63 18.04 9.36
CA GLN A 4 -31.56 17.04 9.45
C GLN A 4 -30.69 17.24 8.20
N SER A 5 -29.44 17.65 8.38
CA SER A 5 -28.44 17.71 7.31
C SER A 5 -27.78 16.34 7.20
N ASP A 6 -28.05 15.59 6.12
CA ASP A 6 -27.23 14.44 5.75
C ASP A 6 -25.86 14.96 5.27
N ASN A 7 -24.85 14.81 6.12
CA ASN A 7 -23.47 15.14 5.82
C ASN A 7 -22.74 13.84 5.42
N PRO A 8 -22.16 13.74 4.21
CA PRO A 8 -21.58 12.49 3.68
C PRO A 8 -20.33 11.98 4.42
N LYS A 9 -19.78 12.74 5.37
CA LYS A 9 -18.65 12.31 6.22
C LYS A 9 -19.05 11.34 7.32
N ASP A 10 -20.29 11.42 7.80
CA ASP A 10 -20.77 10.58 8.90
C ASP A 10 -21.04 9.14 8.41
N SER A 11 -21.34 8.95 7.11
CA SER A 11 -21.58 7.63 6.52
C SER A 11 -20.29 6.81 6.29
N GLU A 12 -19.14 7.45 6.08
CA GLU A 12 -17.88 6.76 5.84
C GLU A 12 -17.22 6.26 7.14
N GLU A 13 -17.29 7.05 8.22
CA GLU A 13 -16.79 6.65 9.53
C GLU A 13 -17.61 5.48 10.12
N VAL A 14 -18.93 5.48 9.92
CA VAL A 14 -19.83 4.40 10.38
C VAL A 14 -19.53 3.09 9.65
N SER A 15 -19.20 3.14 8.36
CA SER A 15 -18.82 1.97 7.55
C SER A 15 -17.48 1.35 7.98
N ALA A 16 -16.51 2.18 8.35
CA ALA A 16 -15.22 1.72 8.86
C ALA A 16 -15.33 1.05 10.24
N LEU A 17 -16.20 1.59 11.11
CA LEU A 17 -16.46 1.04 12.44
C LEU A 17 -17.32 -0.25 12.39
N GLU A 18 -18.23 -0.35 11.42
CA GLU A 18 -18.95 -1.61 11.12
C GLU A 18 -18.02 -2.69 10.56
N GLY A 19 -17.05 -2.33 9.71
CA GLY A 19 -16.03 -3.28 9.24
C GLY A 19 -15.17 -3.84 10.38
N LEU A 20 -14.85 -3.01 11.38
CA LEU A 20 -14.12 -3.41 12.59
C LEU A 20 -14.96 -4.28 13.54
N SER A 21 -16.26 -4.01 13.68
CA SER A 21 -17.14 -4.83 14.53
C SER A 21 -17.38 -6.22 13.92
N VAL A 22 -17.59 -6.31 12.60
CA VAL A 22 -17.69 -7.58 11.87
C VAL A 22 -16.40 -8.40 11.99
N PHE A 23 -15.23 -7.75 11.98
CA PHE A 23 -13.94 -8.39 12.24
C PHE A 23 -13.85 -9.00 13.65
N LEU A 24 -14.29 -8.26 14.67
CA LEU A 24 -14.23 -8.71 16.07
C LEU A 24 -15.22 -9.84 16.38
N ASP A 25 -16.40 -9.82 15.77
CA ASP A 25 -17.39 -10.89 15.97
C ASP A 25 -17.00 -12.18 15.24
N GLY A 26 -16.35 -12.07 14.07
CA GLY A 26 -15.74 -13.23 13.39
C GLY A 26 -14.65 -13.92 14.22
N TRP A 27 -13.95 -13.20 15.09
CA TRP A 27 -12.98 -13.77 16.03
C TRP A 27 -13.61 -14.49 17.22
N LYS A 28 -14.82 -14.10 17.63
CA LYS A 28 -15.53 -14.72 18.77
C LYS A 28 -16.16 -16.08 18.42
N GLU A 29 -16.54 -16.30 17.15
CA GLU A 29 -17.19 -17.55 16.72
C GLU A 29 -16.21 -18.71 16.46
N LEU A 30 -14.90 -18.45 16.46
CA LEU A 30 -13.86 -19.46 16.26
C LEU A 30 -13.64 -20.31 17.53
N SER A 31 -14.52 -21.28 17.78
CA SER A 31 -14.31 -22.27 18.83
C SER A 31 -13.15 -23.22 18.51
N THR A 32 -12.39 -23.61 19.53
CA THR A 32 -11.24 -24.52 19.41
C THR A 32 -11.58 -25.90 18.86
N SER A 33 -12.84 -26.32 18.96
CA SER A 33 -13.32 -27.62 18.48
C SER A 33 -13.67 -27.60 16.98
N ALA A 34 -14.24 -26.50 16.49
CA ALA A 34 -14.45 -26.28 15.05
C ALA A 34 -13.12 -26.13 14.31
N LEU A 35 -12.13 -25.49 14.93
CA LEU A 35 -10.75 -25.41 14.43
C LEU A 35 -10.09 -26.79 14.29
N LYS A 36 -10.26 -27.68 15.28
CA LYS A 36 -9.66 -29.03 15.25
C LYS A 36 -10.31 -29.91 14.19
N TYR A 37 -11.63 -29.90 14.08
CA TYR A 37 -12.35 -30.70 13.08
C TYR A 37 -12.12 -30.18 11.64
N ALA A 38 -12.06 -28.86 11.45
CA ALA A 38 -11.66 -28.27 10.18
C ALA A 38 -10.20 -28.59 9.85
N ALA A 39 -9.27 -28.55 10.81
CA ALA A 39 -7.86 -28.88 10.61
C ALA A 39 -7.61 -30.35 10.23
N GLU A 40 -8.42 -31.27 10.75
CA GLU A 40 -8.31 -32.70 10.45
C GLU A 40 -8.84 -33.03 9.04
N LYS A 41 -9.98 -32.43 8.64
CA LYS A 41 -10.58 -32.62 7.31
C LYS A 41 -9.87 -31.84 6.19
N THR A 42 -9.27 -30.69 6.52
CA THR A 42 -8.43 -29.92 5.57
C THR A 42 -7.05 -30.50 5.40
N ARG A 43 -6.53 -31.34 6.32
CA ARG A 43 -5.20 -31.94 6.19
C ARG A 43 -5.04 -32.82 4.96
N ASP A 44 -6.02 -33.68 4.67
CA ASP A 44 -5.98 -34.61 3.52
C ASP A 44 -6.20 -33.92 2.17
N GLN A 45 -6.92 -32.79 2.15
CA GLN A 45 -7.11 -31.99 0.93
C GLN A 45 -5.97 -30.99 0.72
N ALA A 46 -5.49 -30.34 1.78
CA ALA A 46 -4.35 -29.42 1.75
C ALA A 46 -3.04 -30.14 1.40
N ALA A 47 -2.84 -31.40 1.82
CA ALA A 47 -1.68 -32.18 1.38
C ALA A 47 -1.60 -32.34 -0.16
N LYS A 48 -2.74 -32.34 -0.87
CA LYS A 48 -2.79 -32.33 -2.34
C LYS A 48 -2.70 -30.93 -2.96
N THR A 49 -2.93 -29.85 -2.21
CA THR A 49 -2.83 -28.45 -2.66
C THR A 49 -1.48 -27.80 -2.29
N ILE A 50 -0.70 -28.41 -1.41
CA ILE A 50 0.66 -27.99 -1.00
C ILE A 50 1.72 -28.31 -2.06
N MET A 51 1.40 -29.10 -3.10
CA MET A 51 2.15 -29.07 -4.36
C MET A 51 1.82 -27.75 -5.07
N GLN A 52 2.56 -26.70 -4.72
CA GLN A 52 2.52 -25.36 -5.31
C GLN A 52 2.28 -25.45 -6.82
N THR A 53 1.16 -24.92 -7.32
CA THR A 53 0.86 -24.95 -8.76
C THR A 53 2.03 -24.34 -9.54
N PRO A 54 2.36 -24.84 -10.74
CA PRO A 54 3.47 -24.28 -11.54
C PRO A 54 3.39 -22.76 -11.70
N GLU A 55 2.17 -22.24 -11.84
CA GLU A 55 1.89 -20.80 -11.93
C GLU A 55 2.25 -20.05 -10.63
N GLN A 56 1.94 -20.62 -9.46
CA GLN A 56 2.29 -20.02 -8.17
C GLN A 56 3.81 -19.97 -7.98
N MET A 57 4.53 -21.03 -8.39
CA MET A 57 5.99 -21.06 -8.36
C MET A 57 6.60 -20.02 -9.30
N GLU A 58 6.02 -19.82 -10.48
CA GLU A 58 6.47 -18.78 -11.39
C GLU A 58 6.29 -17.37 -10.79
N ARG A 59 5.13 -17.11 -10.17
CA ARG A 59 4.86 -15.84 -9.45
C ARG A 59 5.85 -15.62 -8.31
N MET A 60 6.11 -16.64 -7.51
CA MET A 60 7.12 -16.60 -6.44
C MET A 60 8.52 -16.35 -6.99
N GLY A 61 8.89 -16.95 -8.11
CA GLY A 61 10.17 -16.70 -8.77
C GLY A 61 10.30 -15.27 -9.30
N LYS A 62 9.24 -14.69 -9.87
CA LYS A 62 9.22 -13.27 -10.27
C LYS A 62 9.33 -12.33 -9.08
N ALA A 63 8.60 -12.61 -8.00
CA ALA A 63 8.68 -11.84 -6.76
C ALA A 63 10.05 -11.95 -6.09
N GLY A 64 10.64 -13.15 -6.04
CA GLY A 64 11.97 -13.40 -5.51
C GLY A 64 13.06 -12.62 -6.26
N ARG A 65 13.03 -12.65 -7.60
CA ARG A 65 13.93 -11.82 -8.42
C ARG A 65 13.73 -10.33 -8.15
N SER A 66 12.49 -9.87 -8.04
CA SER A 66 12.21 -8.46 -7.73
C SER A 66 12.75 -8.05 -6.35
N LEU A 67 12.74 -8.94 -5.34
CA LEU A 67 13.34 -8.69 -4.03
C LEU A 67 14.87 -8.65 -4.10
N ARG A 68 15.47 -9.55 -4.89
CA ARG A 68 16.90 -9.57 -5.17
C ARG A 68 17.35 -8.27 -5.84
N ASP A 69 16.63 -7.81 -6.86
CA ASP A 69 16.92 -6.56 -7.57
C ASP A 69 16.90 -5.37 -6.59
N LEU A 70 15.89 -5.29 -5.72
CA LEU A 70 15.80 -4.24 -4.69
C LEU A 70 17.00 -4.28 -3.73
N ARG A 71 17.42 -5.48 -3.32
CA ARG A 71 18.58 -5.67 -2.45
C ARG A 71 19.86 -5.20 -3.13
N GLU A 72 20.09 -5.61 -4.37
CA GLU A 72 21.28 -5.26 -5.15
C GLU A 72 21.32 -3.76 -5.47
N VAL A 73 20.18 -3.14 -5.81
CA VAL A 73 20.05 -1.69 -6.01
C VAL A 73 20.34 -0.91 -4.72
N ALA A 74 19.94 -1.45 -3.56
CA ALA A 74 20.28 -0.89 -2.26
C ALA A 74 21.75 -1.10 -1.85
N GLY A 75 22.54 -1.83 -2.65
CA GLY A 75 23.95 -2.13 -2.35
C GLY A 75 24.13 -3.09 -1.19
N LEU A 76 23.12 -3.89 -0.86
CA LEU A 76 23.13 -4.79 0.29
C LEU A 76 23.49 -6.22 -0.13
N THR A 77 24.31 -6.89 0.66
CA THR A 77 24.45 -8.35 0.64
C THR A 77 23.26 -9.02 1.34
N ILE A 78 23.07 -10.33 1.14
CA ILE A 78 22.01 -11.10 1.84
C ILE A 78 22.15 -10.98 3.36
N ASN A 79 23.39 -11.02 3.88
CA ASN A 79 23.65 -10.93 5.31
C ASN A 79 23.37 -9.53 5.87
N GLU A 80 23.73 -8.47 5.15
CA GLU A 80 23.42 -7.10 5.54
C GLU A 80 21.91 -6.84 5.50
N LEU A 81 21.21 -7.36 4.50
CA LEU A 81 19.75 -7.29 4.45
C LEU A 81 19.14 -8.04 5.64
N ALA A 82 19.55 -9.28 5.88
CA ALA A 82 19.07 -10.08 7.02
C ALA A 82 19.29 -9.34 8.34
N HIS A 83 20.46 -8.74 8.55
CA HIS A 83 20.75 -7.93 9.72
C HIS A 83 19.85 -6.67 9.79
N ALA A 84 19.65 -5.96 8.68
CA ALA A 84 18.82 -4.75 8.63
C ALA A 84 17.34 -5.02 8.97
N ILE A 85 16.84 -6.21 8.70
CA ILE A 85 15.47 -6.63 9.06
C ILE A 85 15.41 -7.55 10.29
N ASP A 86 16.49 -7.66 11.08
CA ASP A 86 16.57 -8.50 12.28
C ASP A 86 16.14 -9.97 12.02
N LEU A 87 16.59 -10.54 10.91
CA LEU A 87 16.33 -11.90 10.52
C LEU A 87 17.47 -12.82 10.96
N LYS A 88 17.13 -13.83 11.77
CA LYS A 88 18.09 -14.78 12.34
C LYS A 88 18.69 -15.74 11.31
N ASP A 89 17.92 -16.11 10.30
CA ASP A 89 18.31 -17.08 9.28
C ASP A 89 18.38 -16.42 7.90
N PRO A 90 19.59 -16.05 7.42
CA PRO A 90 19.77 -15.46 6.09
C PRO A 90 19.46 -16.42 4.94
N ASP A 91 19.51 -17.74 5.15
CA ASP A 91 19.26 -18.72 4.09
C ASP A 91 17.79 -18.69 3.64
N LEU A 92 16.87 -18.26 4.51
CA LEU A 92 15.49 -17.98 4.13
C LEU A 92 15.42 -16.93 3.00
N LEU A 93 16.16 -15.83 3.10
CA LEU A 93 16.15 -14.79 2.06
C LEU A 93 16.71 -15.31 0.74
N LYS A 94 17.77 -16.12 0.81
CA LYS A 94 18.34 -16.77 -0.38
C LYS A 94 17.32 -17.68 -1.06
N ALA A 95 16.64 -18.53 -0.29
CA ALA A 95 15.60 -19.40 -0.81
C ALA A 95 14.40 -18.62 -1.39
N VAL A 96 14.04 -17.48 -0.79
CA VAL A 96 12.97 -16.60 -1.31
C VAL A 96 13.40 -15.91 -2.60
N GLU A 97 14.62 -15.36 -2.68
CA GLU A 97 15.14 -14.72 -3.90
C GLU A 97 15.22 -15.70 -5.08
N GLU A 98 15.44 -16.98 -4.79
CA GLU A 98 15.41 -18.08 -5.76
C GLU A 98 13.97 -18.58 -6.08
N GLY A 99 12.94 -18.07 -5.40
CA GLY A 99 11.55 -18.47 -5.58
C GLY A 99 11.19 -19.83 -4.97
N LYS A 100 12.05 -20.37 -4.10
CA LYS A 100 11.91 -21.71 -3.50
C LYS A 100 11.23 -21.70 -2.14
N ALA A 101 11.15 -20.55 -1.48
CA ALA A 101 10.50 -20.40 -0.18
C ALA A 101 9.43 -19.30 -0.22
N ALA A 102 8.40 -19.48 0.60
CA ALA A 102 7.44 -18.42 0.90
C ALA A 102 8.03 -17.44 1.92
N LEU A 103 7.54 -16.20 1.91
CA LEU A 103 8.00 -15.16 2.83
C LEU A 103 6.90 -14.86 3.87
N PRO A 104 7.17 -15.01 5.19
CA PRO A 104 6.19 -14.72 6.23
C PRO A 104 5.76 -13.25 6.23
N LEU A 105 4.49 -12.97 6.58
CA LEU A 105 3.94 -11.61 6.59
C LEU A 105 4.80 -10.63 7.38
N GLU A 106 5.28 -11.03 8.56
CA GLU A 106 6.17 -10.21 9.38
C GLU A 106 7.41 -9.75 8.61
N ILE A 107 8.04 -10.66 7.85
CA ILE A 107 9.20 -10.33 7.03
C ILE A 107 8.81 -9.39 5.89
N ILE A 108 7.61 -9.53 5.29
CA ILE A 108 7.08 -8.57 4.30
C ILE A 108 7.01 -7.17 4.92
N LEU A 109 6.47 -7.05 6.13
CA LEU A 109 6.31 -5.77 6.83
C LEU A 109 7.67 -5.14 7.17
N ARG A 110 8.64 -5.93 7.63
CA ARG A 110 10.00 -5.47 7.90
C ARG A 110 10.70 -5.00 6.63
N LEU A 111 10.59 -5.75 5.53
CA LEU A 111 11.14 -5.37 4.22
C LEU A 111 10.46 -4.10 3.67
N ALA A 112 9.14 -3.96 3.86
CA ALA A 112 8.41 -2.75 3.47
C ALA A 112 8.90 -1.52 4.25
N SER A 113 9.18 -1.67 5.54
CA SER A 113 9.76 -0.60 6.36
C SER A 113 11.16 -0.20 5.88
N LEU A 114 11.97 -1.17 5.45
CA LEU A 114 13.31 -0.92 4.93
C LEU A 114 13.30 -0.23 3.56
N TYR A 115 12.62 -0.82 2.57
CA TYR A 115 12.66 -0.37 1.17
C TYR A 115 11.66 0.73 0.85
N SER A 116 10.59 0.85 1.62
CA SER A 116 9.44 1.67 1.26
C SER A 116 9.02 2.57 2.42
N ARG A 117 10.02 3.22 3.05
CA ARG A 117 9.88 4.12 4.21
C ARG A 117 8.71 5.12 4.06
N ASN A 118 8.50 5.64 2.85
CA ASN A 118 7.56 6.74 2.63
C ASN A 118 6.21 6.27 2.08
N ASP A 119 6.16 5.08 1.46
CA ASP A 119 4.93 4.47 0.94
C ASP A 119 5.03 2.93 0.92
N PRO A 120 4.81 2.27 2.08
CA PRO A 120 5.01 0.81 2.19
C PRO A 120 3.84 -0.01 1.65
N LEU A 121 2.67 0.61 1.40
CA LEU A 121 1.46 -0.13 1.04
C LEU A 121 1.58 -0.88 -0.28
N PRO A 122 2.07 -0.27 -1.39
CA PRO A 122 2.22 -0.99 -2.65
C PRO A 122 3.15 -2.21 -2.52
N PHE A 123 4.21 -2.08 -1.72
CA PHE A 123 5.13 -3.17 -1.42
C PHE A 123 4.40 -4.31 -0.70
N ILE A 124 3.71 -4.00 0.39
CA ILE A 124 2.99 -4.99 1.21
C ILE A 124 1.96 -5.72 0.37
N VAL A 125 1.09 -4.99 -0.34
CA VAL A 125 0.02 -5.58 -1.16
C VAL A 125 0.60 -6.50 -2.24
N LYS A 126 1.65 -6.07 -2.97
CA LYS A 126 2.31 -6.88 -4.01
C LYS A 126 2.81 -8.21 -3.47
N TYR A 127 3.54 -8.19 -2.35
CA TYR A 127 4.18 -9.40 -1.83
C TYR A 127 3.23 -10.27 -0.99
N VAL A 128 2.21 -9.68 -0.33
CA VAL A 128 1.15 -10.44 0.35
C VAL A 128 0.33 -11.24 -0.66
N ARG A 129 -0.08 -10.64 -1.79
CA ARG A 129 -0.76 -11.36 -2.88
C ARG A 129 0.03 -12.58 -3.36
N THR A 130 1.35 -12.49 -3.35
CA THR A 130 2.23 -13.56 -3.84
C THR A 130 2.47 -14.64 -2.79
N TYR A 131 2.83 -14.26 -1.56
CA TYR A 131 3.29 -15.22 -0.53
C TYR A 131 2.23 -15.61 0.48
N SER A 132 1.13 -14.85 0.58
CA SER A 132 0.04 -15.12 1.53
C SER A 132 -1.34 -14.84 0.93
N PRO A 133 -1.84 -15.71 0.03
CA PRO A 133 -3.13 -15.52 -0.64
C PRO A 133 -4.31 -15.34 0.32
N ARG A 134 -4.32 -16.10 1.43
CA ARG A 134 -5.35 -15.98 2.47
C ARG A 134 -5.37 -14.60 3.13
N VAL A 135 -4.22 -13.98 3.33
CA VAL A 135 -4.14 -12.62 3.87
C VAL A 135 -4.55 -11.62 2.79
N SER A 136 -4.18 -11.84 1.53
CA SER A 136 -4.67 -11.01 0.41
C SER A 136 -6.19 -10.96 0.35
N GLU A 137 -6.86 -12.11 0.40
CA GLU A 137 -8.32 -12.20 0.40
C GLU A 137 -8.96 -11.41 1.55
N LEU A 138 -8.31 -11.36 2.72
CA LEU A 138 -8.77 -10.57 3.84
C LEU A 138 -8.58 -9.06 3.59
N LEU A 139 -7.44 -8.65 3.05
CA LEU A 139 -7.18 -7.24 2.70
C LEU A 139 -8.14 -6.75 1.61
N GLU A 140 -8.48 -7.60 0.65
CA GLU A 140 -9.47 -7.35 -0.40
C GLU A 140 -10.87 -7.14 0.20
N LYS A 141 -11.28 -7.97 1.16
CA LYS A 141 -12.56 -7.84 1.86
C LYS A 141 -12.68 -6.55 2.68
N ILE A 142 -11.56 -6.06 3.20
CA ILE A 142 -11.49 -4.79 3.96
C ILE A 142 -11.40 -3.58 3.00
N GLY A 143 -11.26 -3.81 1.69
CA GLY A 143 -11.29 -2.75 0.68
C GLY A 143 -9.95 -2.04 0.46
N ILE A 144 -8.83 -2.60 0.95
CA ILE A 144 -7.48 -2.00 0.78
C ILE A 144 -7.11 -1.88 -0.71
N ASP A 145 -7.59 -2.81 -1.54
CA ASP A 145 -7.40 -2.77 -2.99
C ASP A 145 -8.10 -1.57 -3.65
N ARG A 146 -9.24 -1.13 -3.12
CA ARG A 146 -9.94 0.06 -3.60
C ARG A 146 -9.26 1.34 -3.13
N LEU A 147 -8.69 1.32 -1.92
CA LEU A 147 -7.94 2.45 -1.39
C LEU A 147 -6.77 2.81 -2.32
N VAL A 148 -6.03 1.84 -2.85
CA VAL A 148 -4.88 2.14 -3.73
C VAL A 148 -5.30 2.78 -5.07
N ILE A 149 -6.44 2.35 -5.64
CA ILE A 149 -6.88 2.79 -6.98
C ILE A 149 -7.58 4.16 -6.92
N THR A 150 -8.42 4.40 -5.92
CA THR A 150 -9.12 5.69 -5.77
C THR A 150 -8.20 6.74 -5.15
N ALA A 151 -7.26 6.34 -4.28
CA ALA A 151 -6.41 7.26 -3.56
C ALA A 151 -5.12 7.64 -4.29
N GLU A 152 -4.93 7.41 -5.59
CA GLU A 152 -3.66 7.76 -6.25
C GLU A 152 -3.27 9.23 -6.04
N ARG A 153 -4.24 10.15 -6.16
CA ARG A 153 -4.04 11.59 -5.92
C ARG A 153 -3.84 11.91 -4.43
N GLU A 154 -4.60 11.26 -3.56
CA GLU A 154 -4.53 11.43 -2.10
C GLU A 154 -3.21 10.91 -1.54
N VAL A 155 -2.73 9.78 -2.05
CA VAL A 155 -1.43 9.18 -1.75
C VAL A 155 -0.30 10.06 -2.26
N GLN A 156 -0.44 10.71 -3.42
CA GLN A 156 0.55 11.69 -3.90
C GLN A 156 0.69 12.87 -2.92
N LEU A 157 -0.42 13.40 -2.41
CA LEU A 157 -0.40 14.44 -1.38
C LEU A 157 0.22 13.93 -0.07
N LEU A 158 -0.16 12.72 0.35
CA LEU A 158 0.40 12.10 1.55
C LEU A 158 1.91 11.83 1.39
N LYS A 159 2.39 11.50 0.18
CA LYS A 159 3.82 11.33 -0.13
C LYS A 159 4.61 12.61 0.08
N ILE A 160 4.04 13.77 -0.27
CA ILE A 160 4.67 15.07 0.02
C ILE A 160 4.95 15.18 1.52
N TYR A 161 3.96 14.91 2.37
CA TYR A 161 4.15 14.90 3.81
C TYR A 161 5.17 13.82 4.25
N ARG A 162 5.00 12.56 3.80
CA ARG A 162 5.84 11.41 4.20
C ARG A 162 7.28 11.48 3.69
N ASN A 163 7.60 12.31 2.71
CA ASN A 163 8.97 12.51 2.23
C ASN A 163 9.75 13.53 3.07
N ARG A 164 9.08 14.25 3.99
CA ARG A 164 9.67 15.35 4.75
C ARG A 164 9.86 14.92 6.20
N ASP A 165 11.02 14.35 6.53
CA ASP A 165 11.34 13.91 7.90
C ASP A 165 11.26 15.04 8.93
N ALA A 166 11.54 16.27 8.52
CA ALA A 166 11.39 17.45 9.37
C ALA A 166 9.93 17.62 9.87
N ALA A 167 8.94 17.33 9.02
CA ALA A 167 7.53 17.47 9.38
C ALA A 167 7.10 16.46 10.46
N ARG A 168 7.70 15.27 10.49
CA ARG A 168 7.42 14.23 11.50
C ARG A 168 8.02 14.52 12.88
N LYS A 169 8.99 15.41 12.95
CA LYS A 169 9.70 15.78 14.19
C LYS A 169 9.16 17.05 14.82
N LEU A 170 8.14 17.66 14.22
CA LEU A 170 7.51 18.86 14.77
C LEU A 170 6.76 18.51 16.06
N SER A 171 6.69 19.50 16.96
CA SER A 171 5.70 19.45 18.05
C SER A 171 4.29 19.58 17.49
N ASP A 172 3.28 19.20 18.27
CA ASP A 172 1.88 19.34 17.87
C ASP A 172 1.55 20.78 17.43
N GLU A 173 2.05 21.78 18.17
CA GLU A 173 1.86 23.19 17.81
C GLU A 173 2.55 23.55 16.48
N GLY A 174 3.76 23.05 16.26
CA GLY A 174 4.48 23.25 14.99
C GLY A 174 3.77 22.59 13.82
N PHE A 175 3.25 21.38 14.03
CA PHE A 175 2.47 20.67 13.04
C PHE A 175 1.17 21.40 12.70
N SER A 176 0.42 21.90 13.70
CA SER A 176 -0.79 22.69 13.47
C SER A 176 -0.53 23.95 12.62
N LYS A 177 0.59 24.64 12.85
CA LYS A 177 0.98 25.82 12.04
C LYS A 177 1.26 25.44 10.59
N VAL A 178 2.00 24.36 10.36
CA VAL A 178 2.29 23.86 9.00
C VAL A 178 1.02 23.38 8.31
N LEU A 179 0.11 22.73 9.04
CA LEU A 179 -1.17 22.26 8.50
C LEU A 179 -2.04 23.44 8.05
N ALA A 180 -2.21 24.46 8.89
CA ALA A 180 -2.99 25.66 8.55
C ALA A 180 -2.41 26.42 7.34
N PHE A 181 -1.09 26.54 7.27
CA PHE A 181 -0.43 27.15 6.11
C PHE A 181 -0.65 26.31 4.83
N THR A 182 -0.53 24.99 4.93
CA THR A 182 -0.71 24.09 3.79
C THR A 182 -2.13 24.15 3.25
N ASP A 183 -3.13 24.25 4.13
CA ASP A 183 -4.54 24.40 3.77
C ASP A 183 -4.77 25.66 2.93
N GLN A 184 -4.31 26.82 3.41
CA GLN A 184 -4.41 28.09 2.68
C GLN A 184 -3.62 28.09 1.35
N ALA A 185 -2.41 27.51 1.35
CA ALA A 185 -1.60 27.39 0.14
C ALA A 185 -2.29 26.48 -0.90
N PHE A 186 -2.98 25.44 -0.45
CA PHE A 186 -3.73 24.54 -1.32
C PHE A 186 -4.94 25.23 -1.92
N GLU A 187 -5.71 25.99 -1.14
CA GLU A 187 -6.81 26.83 -1.67
C GLU A 187 -6.33 27.79 -2.76
N MET A 188 -5.20 28.47 -2.53
CA MET A 188 -4.60 29.35 -3.52
C MET A 188 -4.14 28.60 -4.78
N ALA A 189 -3.53 27.43 -4.63
CA ALA A 189 -3.14 26.59 -5.76
C ALA A 189 -4.34 26.13 -6.59
N LEU A 190 -5.46 25.78 -5.95
CA LEU A 190 -6.71 25.44 -6.62
C LEU A 190 -7.26 26.63 -7.43
N HIS A 191 -7.20 27.83 -6.88
CA HIS A 191 -7.62 29.04 -7.60
C HIS A 191 -6.83 29.23 -8.90
N PHE A 192 -5.50 29.14 -8.84
CA PHE A 192 -4.65 29.27 -10.04
C PHE A 192 -4.86 28.14 -11.04
N ALA A 193 -5.02 26.89 -10.59
CA ALA A 193 -5.29 25.76 -11.48
C ALA A 193 -6.62 25.95 -12.23
N GLN A 194 -7.67 26.40 -11.54
CA GLN A 194 -8.97 26.69 -12.15
C GLN A 194 -8.91 27.83 -13.17
N GLU A 195 -8.09 28.84 -12.95
CA GLU A 195 -7.90 29.94 -13.91
C GLU A 195 -7.19 29.47 -15.17
N GLN A 196 -6.17 28.62 -15.05
CA GLN A 196 -5.43 28.07 -16.18
C GLN A 196 -6.27 27.12 -17.03
N GLU A 197 -7.09 26.26 -16.40
CA GLU A 197 -8.01 25.36 -17.11
C GLU A 197 -9.11 26.11 -17.89
N LYS A 198 -9.43 27.35 -17.49
CA LYS A 198 -10.42 28.20 -18.16
C LYS A 198 -9.85 29.01 -19.33
N GLN A 199 -8.54 29.09 -19.49
CA GLN A 199 -7.93 29.78 -20.62
C GLN A 199 -7.88 28.84 -21.83
N PRO A 200 -8.61 29.13 -22.94
CA PRO A 200 -8.45 28.36 -24.16
C PRO A 200 -7.03 28.54 -24.69
N GLU A 201 -6.38 27.45 -25.07
CA GLU A 201 -5.08 27.45 -25.75
C GLU A 201 -5.10 28.49 -26.87
N VAL A 202 -4.28 29.53 -26.72
CA VAL A 202 -4.04 30.51 -27.79
C VAL A 202 -3.30 29.76 -28.89
N GLN A 203 -4.05 29.25 -29.87
CA GLN A 203 -3.49 28.72 -31.10
C GLN A 203 -2.66 29.83 -31.75
N GLU A 204 -1.35 29.58 -31.89
CA GLU A 204 -0.44 30.41 -32.67
C GLU A 204 -1.04 30.63 -34.06
N GLN A 205 -1.46 31.87 -34.34
CA GLN A 205 -1.83 32.27 -35.69
C GLN A 205 -0.54 32.31 -36.55
N PRO A 206 -0.55 31.77 -37.78
CA PRO A 206 0.63 31.79 -38.63
C PRO A 206 0.94 33.23 -39.05
N GLU A 207 2.22 33.58 -39.06
CA GLU A 207 2.73 34.90 -39.45
C GLU A 207 2.16 35.36 -40.80
N PRO A 208 1.84 36.67 -40.95
CA PRO A 208 1.34 37.19 -42.22
C PRO A 208 2.45 37.16 -43.28
N PRO A 209 2.13 36.98 -44.57
CA PRO A 209 3.14 36.85 -45.61
C PRO A 209 3.89 38.18 -45.74
N THR A 210 5.21 38.10 -45.67
CA THR A 210 6.12 39.18 -46.05
C THR A 210 5.84 39.58 -47.49
N GLU A 211 5.35 40.80 -47.69
CA GLU A 211 5.31 41.44 -49.01
C GLU A 211 6.74 41.78 -49.43
N ASP A 212 7.24 41.06 -50.44
CA ASP A 212 8.48 41.40 -51.15
C ASP A 212 8.27 42.71 -51.94
N ASN A 213 9.16 43.68 -51.71
CA ASN A 213 9.36 44.88 -52.54
C ASN A 213 10.60 44.71 -53.41
#